data_AF-A0A553YBP1-F1
#
_entry.id   AF-A0A553YBP1-F1
#
_cell.length_a   1.000
_cell.length_b   1.000
_cell.length_c   1.000
_cell.angle_alpha   90.00
_cell.angle_beta   90.00
_cell.angle_gamma   90.00
#
_symmetry.space_group_name_H-M   'P 1'
#
loop_
_entity.id
_entity.type
_entity.pdbx_description
1 polymer ?
#
loop_
_entity_poly.entity_id
_entity_poly.type
_entity_poly.pdbx_seq_one_letter_code
_entity_poly.pdbx_strand_id
1 'polypeptide(L)' 'MSPDLRIRQLADGDWDALTALEAATYAPLGLSEDRAALQSRARVSPATCFVAESGDRLAGYLLALPYPCLL' A
#
# COMPACT_ATOMS: atom_id res chain seq x y z
N MET A 1 4.86 12.93 -21.93
CA MET A 1 3.88 13.20 -20.87
C MET A 1 4.03 12.10 -19.85
N SER A 2 4.33 12.44 -18.59
CA SER A 2 4.26 11.46 -17.51
C SER A 2 2.79 11.04 -17.38
N PRO A 3 2.49 9.75 -17.12
CA PRO A 3 1.11 9.35 -16.92
C PRO A 3 0.53 10.09 -15.72
N ASP A 4 -0.74 10.50 -15.82
CA ASP A 4 -1.43 11.18 -14.72
C ASP A 4 -1.40 10.29 -13.46
N LEU A 5 -0.87 10.84 -12.37
CA LEU A 5 -0.81 10.16 -11.08
C LEU A 5 -2.12 10.41 -10.33
N ARG A 6 -2.85 9.35 -10.00
CA ARG A 6 -4.06 9.41 -9.17
C ARG A 6 -3.80 8.75 -7.83
N ILE A 7 -4.14 9.42 -6.75
CA ILE A 7 -4.14 8.85 -5.39
C ILE A 7 -5.60 8.60 -4.98
N ARG A 8 -5.89 7.39 -4.49
CA ARG A 8 -7.21 7.02 -3.98
C ARG A 8 -7.08 6.10 -2.77
N GLN A 9 -8.17 5.96 -2.02
CA GLN A 9 -8.22 5.00 -0.92
C GLN A 9 -7.96 3.58 -1.42
N LEU A 10 -7.26 2.80 -0.59
CA LEU A 10 -7.04 1.38 -0.80
C LEU A 10 -8.38 0.64 -0.79
N ALA A 11 -8.62 -0.18 -1.81
CA ALA A 11 -9.79 -1.03 -1.95
C ALA A 11 -9.42 -2.52 -1.91
N ASP A 12 -10.40 -3.39 -1.64
CA ASP A 12 -10.15 -4.84 -1.52
C ASP A 12 -9.58 -5.46 -2.81
N GLY A 13 -9.89 -4.89 -3.98
CA GLY A 13 -9.37 -5.33 -5.28
C GLY A 13 -7.88 -5.05 -5.50
N ASP A 14 -7.24 -4.23 -4.66
CA ASP A 14 -5.87 -3.77 -4.88
C ASP A 14 -4.80 -4.72 -4.35
N TRP A 15 -5.17 -5.64 -3.47
CA TRP A 15 -4.22 -6.41 -2.67
C TRP A 15 -3.27 -7.27 -3.51
N ASP A 16 -3.73 -7.83 -4.63
CA ASP A 16 -2.88 -8.64 -5.51
C ASP A 16 -1.78 -7.78 -6.15
N ALA A 17 -2.16 -6.60 -6.69
CA ALA A 17 -1.22 -5.66 -7.29
C ALA A 17 -0.29 -5.02 -6.24
N LEU A 18 -0.81 -4.71 -5.06
CA LEU A 18 -0.04 -4.14 -3.95
C LEU A 18 1.03 -5.13 -3.47
N THR A 19 0.68 -6.39 -3.20
CA THR A 19 1.65 -7.40 -2.76
C THR A 19 2.68 -7.70 -3.84
N ALA A 20 2.30 -7.71 -5.12
CA ALA A 20 3.25 -7.85 -6.21
C ALA A 20 4.24 -6.67 -6.29
N LEU A 21 3.75 -5.43 -6.14
CA LEU A 21 4.59 -4.24 -6.11
C LEU A 21 5.54 -4.23 -4.91
N GLU A 22 5.02 -4.60 -3.73
CA GLU A 22 5.77 -4.69 -2.48
C GLU A 22 6.93 -5.67 -2.61
N ALA A 23 6.64 -6.90 -3.06
CA ALA A 23 7.66 -7.94 -3.22
C ALA A 23 8.71 -7.54 -4.26
N ALA A 24 8.30 -6.97 -5.40
CA ALA A 24 9.23 -6.49 -6.42
C ALA A 24 10.17 -5.38 -5.91
N THR A 25 9.72 -4.61 -4.91
CA THR A 25 10.48 -3.47 -4.35
C THR A 25 11.38 -3.88 -3.19
N TYR A 26 10.84 -4.68 -2.26
CA TYR A 26 11.47 -4.94 -0.96
C TYR A 26 12.07 -6.34 -0.82
N ALA A 27 11.65 -7.33 -1.63
CA ALA A 27 12.23 -8.68 -1.55
C ALA A 27 13.73 -8.71 -1.89
N PRO A 28 14.25 -7.96 -2.89
CA PRO A 28 15.70 -7.89 -3.12
C PRO A 28 16.50 -7.32 -1.95
N LEU A 29 15.84 -6.60 -1.04
CA LEU A 29 16.43 -6.01 0.16
C LEU A 29 16.23 -6.89 1.41
N GLY A 30 15.51 -8.02 1.28
CA GLY A 30 15.11 -8.85 2.43
C GLY A 30 14.11 -8.18 3.37
N LEU A 31 13.40 -7.16 2.88
CA LEU A 31 12.45 -6.35 3.66
C LEU A 31 10.99 -6.61 3.30
N SER A 32 10.72 -7.61 2.46
CA SER A 32 9.36 -7.89 2.00
C SER A 32 8.49 -8.44 3.13
N GLU A 33 7.24 -7.97 3.18
CA GLU A 33 6.25 -8.41 4.15
C GLU A 33 5.13 -9.23 3.53
N ASP A 34 4.65 -10.22 4.27
CA ASP A 34 3.52 -11.04 3.83
C ASP A 34 2.24 -10.23 3.70
N ARG A 35 1.39 -10.63 2.74
CA ARG A 35 0.06 -10.03 2.53
C ARG A 35 -0.75 -9.91 3.82
N ALA A 36 -0.72 -10.92 4.68
CA ALA A 36 -1.47 -10.90 5.94
C ALA A 36 -1.00 -9.79 6.89
N ALA A 37 0.32 -9.51 6.93
CA ALA A 37 0.89 -8.43 7.73
C ALA A 37 0.46 -7.06 7.19
N LEU A 38 0.58 -6.85 5.86
CA LEU A 38 0.14 -5.63 5.20
C LEU A 38 -1.37 -5.37 5.40
N GLN A 39 -2.20 -6.41 5.24
CA GLN A 39 -3.64 -6.34 5.49
C GLN A 39 -3.96 -6.02 6.95
N SER A 40 -3.19 -6.56 7.90
CA SER A 40 -3.33 -6.23 9.31
C SER A 40 -3.18 -4.73 9.55
N ARG A 41 -2.15 -4.11 8.98
CA ARG A 41 -1.89 -2.67 9.10
C ARG A 41 -3.00 -1.82 8.50
N ALA A 42 -3.47 -2.18 7.30
CA ALA A 42 -4.55 -1.48 6.64
C ALA A 42 -5.87 -1.49 7.44
N ARG A 43 -6.16 -2.59 8.14
CA ARG A 43 -7.36 -2.71 8.99
C ARG A 43 -7.33 -1.78 10.21
N VAL A 44 -6.18 -1.35 10.68
CA VAL A 44 -6.07 -0.47 11.86
C VAL A 44 -6.60 0.93 11.56
N SER A 45 -6.35 1.46 10.36
CA SER A 45 -6.82 2.78 9.95
C SER A 45 -7.12 2.83 8.44
N PRO A 46 -8.21 2.18 7.98
CA PRO A 46 -8.50 2.03 6.55
C PRO A 46 -8.74 3.37 5.85
N ALA A 47 -9.31 4.34 6.56
CA ALA A 47 -9.58 5.67 6.01
C ALA A 47 -8.31 6.45 5.65
N THR A 48 -7.15 6.04 6.19
CA THR A 48 -5.85 6.69 5.97
C THR A 48 -4.88 5.83 5.16
N CYS A 49 -5.37 4.78 4.48
CA CYS A 49 -4.59 3.94 3.60
C CYS A 49 -4.92 4.23 2.13
N PHE A 50 -3.88 4.36 1.30
CA PHE A 50 -4.02 4.83 -0.08
C PHE A 50 -3.18 4.02 -1.05
N VAL A 51 -3.60 4.02 -2.31
CA VAL A 51 -2.80 3.56 -3.45
C VAL A 51 -2.59 4.71 -4.43
N ALA A 52 -1.47 4.68 -5.12
CA ALA A 52 -1.15 5.59 -6.21
C ALA A 52 -1.18 4.81 -7.53
N GLU A 53 -1.95 5.30 -8.50
CA GLU A 53 -2.10 4.73 -9.83
C GLU A 53 -1.46 5.66 -10.86
N SER A 54 -0.72 5.09 -11.81
CA SER A 54 -0.16 5.80 -12.95
C SER A 54 -0.61 5.08 -14.22
N GLY A 55 -1.61 5.63 -14.89
CA GLY A 55 -2.41 4.87 -15.86
C GLY A 55 -3.13 3.69 -15.17
N ASP A 56 -3.09 2.51 -15.77
CA ASP A 56 -3.73 1.29 -15.25
C ASP A 56 -2.85 0.50 -14.26
N ARG A 57 -1.72 1.08 -13.82
CA ARG A 57 -0.76 0.40 -12.95
C ARG A 57 -0.74 1.01 -11.55
N LEU A 58 -0.77 0.14 -10.54
CA LEU A 58 -0.44 0.48 -9.16
C LEU A 58 1.05 0.82 -9.07
N ALA A 59 1.34 2.11 -8.85
CA ALA A 59 2.68 2.68 -8.82
C ALA A 59 3.22 2.86 -7.39
N GLY A 60 2.34 2.87 -6.39
CA GLY A 60 2.71 3.00 -4.99
C GLY A 60 1.55 2.71 -4.05
N TYR A 61 1.87 2.57 -2.77
CA TYR A 61 0.89 2.41 -1.70
C TYR A 61 1.38 3.10 -0.42
N LEU A 62 0.43 3.45 0.45
CA LEU A 62 0.66 4.00 1.77
C LEU A 62 -0.25 3.30 2.77
N LEU A 63 0.35 2.65 3.77
CA LEU A 63 -0.36 2.08 4.91
C LEU A 63 -0.04 2.91 6.15
N ALA A 64 -1.03 3.63 6.67
CA ALA A 64 -0.87 4.43 7.87
C ALA A 64 -1.21 3.62 9.12
N LEU A 65 -0.31 3.68 10.10
CA LEU A 65 -0.49 3.08 11.42
C LEU A 65 -0.66 4.21 12.44
N PRO A 66 -1.84 4.36 13.07
CA PRO A 66 -2.00 5.34 14.13
C PRO A 66 -1.11 4.95 15.31
N TYR A 67 -0.19 5.84 15.67
CA TYR A 67 0.58 5.68 16.89
C TYR A 67 -0.27 6.11 18.09
N PRO A 68 -0.28 5.35 19.19
CA PRO A 68 -0.97 5.79 20.40
C PRO A 68 -0.36 7.11 20.87
N CYS A 69 -1.22 8.08 21.18
CA CYS A 69 -0.77 9.26 21.89
C CYS A 69 -0.42 8.80 23.31
N LEU A 70 0.85 8.96 23.71
CA LEU A 70 1.27 8.76 25.10
C LEU A 70 0.71 9.93 25.91
N LEU A 71 -0.52 9.78 26.41
CA LEU A 71 -1.13 10.66 27.40
C LEU A 71 -0.70 10.24 28.81
#